data_AF-A0A259U1Q2-F1
#
_entry.id   AF-A0A259U1Q2-F1
#
_cell.length_a   1.000
_cell.length_b   1.000
_cell.length_c   1.000
_cell.angle_alpha   90.00
_cell.angle_beta   90.00
_cell.angle_gamma   90.00
#
_symmetry.space_group_name_H-M   'P 1'
#
loop_
_entity.id
_entity.type
_entity.pdbx_description
1 polymer ?
#
loop_
_entity_poly.entity_id
_entity_poly.type
_entity_poly.pdbx_seq_one_letter_code
_entity_poly.pdbx_strand_id
1 'polypeptide(L)'
;MTRYTSLTDRAVRAAAVLDAERTGTTTTLDVKRELRDRGYWATQGDVSRRLARIASGEGWPWWGMGRFRLYGVPARGQRGPAVASRAALVN
;
A
#
# COMPACT_ATOMS: atom_id res chain seq x y z
N MET A 1 -19.21 19.77 11.13
CA MET A 1 -17.89 19.22 11.51
C MET A 1 -17.73 17.86 10.86
N THR A 2 -16.87 17.73 9.86
CA THR A 2 -16.57 16.44 9.22
C THR A 2 -15.80 15.57 10.21
N ARG A 3 -16.40 14.49 10.72
CA ARG A 3 -15.71 13.51 11.56
C ARG A 3 -14.97 12.54 10.65
N TYR A 4 -13.64 12.61 10.65
CA TYR A 4 -12.82 11.64 9.93
C TYR A 4 -12.54 10.41 10.79
N THR A 5 -12.46 9.25 10.13
CA THR A 5 -12.07 8.01 10.79
C THR A 5 -10.56 7.99 11.02
N SER A 6 -10.14 7.53 12.21
CA SER A 6 -8.72 7.36 12.54
C SER A 6 -8.06 6.27 11.70
N LEU A 7 -6.82 6.49 11.29
CA LEU A 7 -6.08 5.56 10.45
C LEU A 7 -5.65 4.31 11.24
N THR A 8 -5.81 3.12 10.65
CA THR A 8 -5.39 1.83 11.23
C THR A 8 -4.52 1.04 10.24
N ASP A 9 -3.67 0.14 10.74
CA ASP A 9 -2.80 -0.69 9.87
C ASP A 9 -3.65 -1.64 9.00
N ARG A 10 -4.78 -2.12 9.54
CA ARG A 10 -5.78 -2.89 8.78
C ARG A 10 -6.37 -2.08 7.61
N ALA A 11 -6.69 -0.80 7.81
CA ALA A 11 -7.23 0.05 6.76
C ALA A 11 -6.18 0.33 5.67
N VAL A 12 -4.94 0.65 6.07
CA VAL A 12 -3.81 0.86 5.13
C VAL A 12 -3.56 -0.39 4.29
N ARG A 13 -3.54 -1.57 4.93
CA ARG A 13 -3.38 -2.85 4.24
C ARG A 13 -4.51 -3.10 3.24
N ALA A 14 -5.76 -2.91 3.66
CA ALA A 14 -6.91 -3.13 2.80
C ALA A 14 -6.89 -2.21 1.57
N ALA A 15 -6.57 -0.92 1.77
CA ALA A 15 -6.42 0.04 0.68
C ALA A 15 -5.27 -0.35 -0.27
N ALA A 16 -4.11 -0.76 0.26
CA ALA A 16 -2.97 -1.22 -0.54
C ALA A 16 -3.29 -2.46 -1.38
N VAL A 17 -3.99 -3.44 -0.81
CA VAL A 17 -4.43 -4.64 -1.54
C VAL A 17 -5.42 -4.28 -2.64
N LEU A 18 -6.39 -3.41 -2.34
CA LEU A 18 -7.41 -3.00 -3.31
C LEU A 18 -6.82 -2.22 -4.49
N ASP A 19 -5.89 -1.29 -4.23
CA ASP A 19 -5.20 -0.55 -5.28
C ASP A 19 -4.35 -1.49 -6.16
N ALA A 20 -3.63 -2.42 -5.53
CA ALA A 20 -2.78 -3.37 -6.22
C ALA A 20 -3.53 -4.51 -6.94
N GLU A 21 -4.86 -4.66 -6.79
CA GLU A 21 -5.64 -5.70 -7.49
C GLU A 21 -5.51 -5.59 -9.02
N ARG A 22 -5.31 -4.38 -9.56
CA ARG A 22 -5.18 -4.14 -11.01
C ARG A 22 -3.75 -4.21 -11.54
N THR A 23 -2.76 -3.82 -10.72
CA THR A 23 -1.38 -3.54 -11.18
C THR A 23 -0.35 -4.42 -10.50
N GLY A 24 -0.72 -5.17 -9.46
CA GLY A 24 0.19 -5.93 -8.59
C GLY A 24 1.08 -5.06 -7.70
N THR A 25 0.98 -3.73 -7.80
CA THR A 25 1.83 -2.79 -7.07
C THR A 25 1.03 -1.60 -6.58
N THR A 26 1.54 -0.91 -5.56
CA THR A 26 0.93 0.32 -5.05
C THR A 26 2.00 1.30 -4.56
N THR A 27 1.63 2.58 -4.45
CA THR A 27 2.47 3.60 -3.80
C THR A 27 1.80 4.16 -2.56
N THR A 28 2.57 4.85 -1.71
CA THR A 28 2.01 5.59 -0.56
C THR A 28 0.95 6.62 -1.00
N LEU A 29 1.08 7.20 -2.20
CA LEU A 29 0.12 8.19 -2.69
C LEU A 29 -1.22 7.54 -3.03
N ASP A 30 -1.20 6.38 -3.68
CA ASP A 30 -2.40 5.67 -4.10
C ASP A 30 -3.18 5.17 -2.89
N VAL A 31 -2.50 4.52 -1.95
CA VAL A 31 -3.07 4.12 -0.67
C VAL A 31 -3.68 5.30 0.09
N LYS A 32 -3.01 6.47 0.08
CA LYS A 32 -3.55 7.67 0.73
C LYS A 32 -4.83 8.16 0.07
N ARG A 33 -4.91 8.15 -1.27
CA ARG A 33 -6.11 8.55 -2.01
C ARG A 33 -7.27 7.63 -1.66
N GLU A 34 -7.06 6.32 -1.76
CA GLU A 34 -8.05 5.30 -1.42
C GLU A 34 -8.58 5.45 0.02
N LEU A 35 -7.70 5.74 0.98
CA LEU A 35 -8.10 5.99 2.37
C LEU A 35 -8.94 7.26 2.54
N ARG A 36 -8.57 8.35 1.86
CA ARG A 36 -9.30 9.62 1.95
C ARG A 36 -10.68 9.51 1.33
N ASP A 37 -10.80 8.78 0.22
CA ASP A 37 -12.08 8.52 -0.45
C ASP A 37 -13.02 7.71 0.45
N ARG A 38 -12.46 6.90 1.36
CA ARG A 38 -13.19 6.16 2.41
C ARG A 38 -13.43 6.97 3.70
N GLY A 39 -13.11 8.26 3.72
CA GLY A 39 -13.35 9.14 4.87
C GLY A 39 -12.33 9.04 6.01
N TYR A 40 -11.15 8.44 5.77
CA TYR A 40 -10.06 8.43 6.75
C TYR A 40 -9.26 9.73 6.75
N TRP A 41 -8.81 10.14 7.94
CA TRP A 41 -7.76 11.15 8.05
C TRP A 41 -6.39 10.53 7.76
N ALA A 42 -5.98 10.57 6.49
CA ALA A 42 -4.72 9.99 6.04
C ALA A 42 -3.71 11.07 5.62
N THR A 43 -2.63 11.22 6.40
CA THR A 43 -1.47 12.05 6.03
C THR A 43 -0.43 11.22 5.28
N GLN A 44 0.41 11.86 4.47
CA GLN A 44 1.47 11.16 3.73
C GLN A 44 2.43 10.41 4.67
N GLY A 45 2.84 11.05 5.77
CA GLY A 45 3.78 10.48 6.73
C GLY A 45 3.19 9.27 7.46
N ASP A 46 1.93 9.33 7.87
CA ASP A 46 1.27 8.22 8.57
C ASP A 46 1.09 7.00 7.67
N VAL A 47 0.63 7.22 6.43
CA VAL A 47 0.49 6.13 5.45
C VAL A 47 1.86 5.54 5.13
N SER A 48 2.89 6.36 4.94
CA SER A 48 4.24 5.85 4.62
C SER A 48 4.81 4.98 5.72
N ARG A 49 4.71 5.41 6.99
CA ARG A 49 5.21 4.63 8.13
C ARG A 49 4.47 3.30 8.28
N ARG A 50 3.13 3.32 8.19
CA ARG A 50 2.30 2.13 8.35
C ARG A 50 2.48 1.17 7.18
N LEU A 51 2.48 1.66 5.95
CA LEU A 51 2.69 0.84 4.76
C LEU A 51 4.06 0.18 4.75
N ALA A 52 5.11 0.90 5.18
CA ALA A 52 6.44 0.31 5.35
C ALA A 52 6.46 -0.80 6.40
N ARG A 53 5.78 -0.59 7.54
CA ARG A 53 5.65 -1.60 8.60
C ARG A 53 4.90 -2.85 8.10
N ILE A 54 3.78 -2.65 7.42
CA ILE A 54 2.98 -3.74 6.84
C ILE A 54 3.80 -4.51 5.82
N ALA A 55 4.45 -3.80 4.89
CA ALA A 55 5.28 -4.41 3.87
C ALA A 55 6.41 -5.25 4.50
N SER A 56 7.09 -4.72 5.52
CA SER A 56 8.13 -5.47 6.24
C SER A 56 7.57 -6.68 6.99
N GLY A 57 6.41 -6.54 7.65
CA GLY A 57 5.81 -7.60 8.45
C GLY A 57 5.18 -8.72 7.61
N GLU A 58 4.75 -8.41 6.39
CA GLU A 58 4.13 -9.36 5.47
C GLU A 58 5.07 -9.82 4.33
N GLY A 59 6.32 -9.34 4.31
CA GLY A 59 7.31 -9.72 3.30
C GLY A 59 7.00 -9.16 1.90
N TRP A 60 6.35 -7.99 1.81
CA TRP A 60 6.08 -7.34 0.54
C TRP A 60 7.37 -6.70 0.00
N PRO A 61 7.81 -7.06 -1.22
CA PRO A 61 8.95 -6.40 -1.83
C PRO A 61 8.63 -4.93 -2.08
N TRP A 62 9.66 -4.09 -2.04
CA TRP A 62 9.52 -2.69 -2.42
C TRP A 62 10.78 -2.19 -3.11
N TRP A 63 10.59 -1.20 -3.98
CA TRP A 63 11.65 -0.57 -4.74
C TRP A 63 11.61 0.95 -4.52
N GLY A 64 12.79 1.55 -4.36
CA GLY A 64 12.94 3.00 -4.29
C GLY A 64 12.97 3.61 -5.68
N MET A 65 12.00 4.46 -6.00
CA MET A 65 11.90 5.18 -7.29
C MET A 65 12.39 6.63 -7.15
N GLY A 66 13.43 6.83 -6.33
CA GLY A 66 13.96 8.15 -5.95
C GLY A 66 13.04 8.92 -4.98
N ARG A 67 11.86 9.36 -5.45
CA ARG A 67 10.94 10.22 -4.68
C ARG A 67 9.86 9.44 -3.90
N PHE A 68 9.63 8.20 -4.26
CA PHE A 68 8.61 7.35 -3.62
C PHE A 68 9.05 5.89 -3.60
N ARG A 69 8.31 5.08 -2.84
CA ARG A 69 8.45 3.63 -2.80
C ARG A 69 7.30 3.00 -3.58
N LEU A 70 7.63 2.06 -4.44
CA LEU A 70 6.69 1.17 -5.10
C LEU A 70 6.68 -0.15 -4.33
N TYR A 71 5.51 -0.58 -3.86
CA TYR A 71 5.34 -1.80 -3.08
C TYR A 71 4.68 -2.87 -3.94
N GLY A 72 5.25 -4.07 -4.00
CA GLY A 72 4.62 -5.24 -4.59
C GLY A 72 3.69 -5.89 -3.59
N VAL A 73 2.39 -5.91 -3.87
CA VAL A 73 1.39 -6.43 -2.94
C VAL A 73 0.95 -7.82 -3.42
N PRO A 74 1.05 -8.87 -2.58
CA PRO A 74 0.59 -10.20 -2.96
C PRO A 74 -0.93 -10.21 -3.15
N ALA A 75 -1.38 -10.92 -4.19
CA ALA A 75 -2.80 -11.10 -4.47
C ALA A 75 -3.52 -11.73 -3.25
N ARG A 76 -4.81 -11.39 -3.07
CA ARG A 76 -5.63 -11.88 -1.93
C ARG A 76 -5.46 -13.39 -1.74
N GLY A 77 -5.02 -13.78 -0.54
CA GLY A 77 -4.91 -15.18 -0.13
C GLY A 77 -3.50 -15.77 -0.15
N GLN A 78 -2.50 -15.06 -0.68
CA GLN A 78 -1.11 -15.54 -0.63
C GLN A 78 -0.37 -14.95 0.58
N ARG A 79 0.04 -15.83 1.51
CA ARG A 79 1.13 -15.56 2.46
C ARG A 79 2.42 -16.02 1.79
N GLY A 80 3.25 -15.08 1.35
CA GLY A 80 4.52 -15.37 0.71
C GLY A 80 5.04 -14.18 -0.10
N PRO A 81 6.33 -14.19 -0.49
CA PRO A 81 6.91 -13.11 -1.28
C PRO A 81 6.11 -12.92 -2.57
N ALA A 82 5.69 -11.69 -2.85
CA ALA A 82 4.83 -11.37 -3.98
C ALA A 82 5.48 -11.84 -5.29
N VAL A 83 4.88 -12.87 -5.90
CA VAL A 83 5.29 -13.44 -7.20
C VAL A 83 5.14 -12.42 -8.35
N ALA A 84 4.54 -11.24 -8.08
CA ALA A 84 4.45 -10.11 -9.00
C ALA A 84 5.79 -9.41 -9.30
N SER A 85 6.91 -9.84 -8.69
CA SER A 85 8.23 -9.21 -8.82
C SER A 85 8.89 -9.30 -10.21
N ARG A 86 8.29 -9.98 -11.19
CA ARG A 86 8.86 -10.10 -12.55
C ARG A 86 8.18 -9.23 -13.60
N ALA A 87 6.98 -8.71 -13.36
CA ALA A 87 6.27 -7.89 -14.36
C ALA A 87 6.55 -6.38 -14.21
N ALA A 88 6.84 -5.90 -13.00
CA ALA A 88 7.00 -4.48 -12.72
C ALA A 88 8.38 -3.90 -13.10
N LEU A 89 9.35 -4.73 -13.50
CA LEU A 89 10.73 -4.32 -13.82
C LEU A 89 11.10 -4.54 -15.30
N VAL A 90 10.17 -4.95 -16.16
CA VAL A 90 10.44 -5.33 -17.57
C VAL A 90 9.75 -4.37 -18.56
N ASN A 91 9.61 -3.10 -18.18
CA ASN A 91 9.24 -2.03 -19.12
C ASN A 91 10.11 -0.81 -18.87
#